data_AF-A0A9E1ZB07-F1
#
_entry.id   AF-A0A9E1ZB07-F1
#
_cell.length_a   1.000
_cell.length_b   1.000
_cell.length_c   1.000
_cell.angle_alpha   90.00
_cell.angle_beta   90.00
_cell.angle_gamma   90.00
#
_symmetry.space_group_name_H-M   'P 1'
#
loop_
_entity.id
_entity.type
_entity.pdbx_description
1 polymer ?
#
loop_
_entity_poly.entity_id
_entity_poly.type
_entity_poly.pdbx_seq_one_letter_code
_entity_poly.pdbx_strand_id
1 'polypeptide(L)'
;MWILILQRMAIEFILDILYFPLWWFTGGIRFILGYCRNLLASANAWLVPGLWARYIFVPMFGQYDWQGRIVSFFVRFMNVVIRSFLMLLWLFVQAIIVMIWIAFPIFIFTMLLRAII
;
A
#
# COMPACT_ATOMS: atom_id res chain seq x y z
N MET A 1 -21.24 31.93 27.53
CA MET A 1 -21.34 30.98 26.40
C MET A 1 -19.98 30.45 25.96
N TRP A 2 -18.96 31.30 25.77
CA TRP A 2 -17.59 30.87 25.41
C TRP A 2 -16.93 29.87 26.36
N ILE A 3 -17.14 30.01 27.67
CA ILE A 3 -16.57 29.10 28.68
C ILE A 3 -17.07 27.66 28.53
N LEU A 4 -18.36 27.48 28.18
CA LEU A 4 -18.95 26.15 27.99
C LEU A 4 -18.39 25.47 26.73
N ILE A 5 -18.16 26.25 25.68
CA ILE A 5 -17.54 25.75 24.43
C ILE A 5 -16.12 25.29 24.71
N LEU A 6 -15.33 26.11 25.41
CA LEU A 6 -13.93 25.80 25.72
C LEU A 6 -13.81 24.57 26.63
N GLN A 7 -14.69 24.43 27.62
CA GLN A 7 -14.80 23.22 28.45
C GLN A 7 -15.11 21.99 27.59
N ARG A 8 -16.06 22.09 26.65
CA ARG A 8 -16.43 20.96 25.80
C ARG A 8 -15.28 20.53 24.88
N MET A 9 -14.59 21.49 24.26
CA MET A 9 -13.43 21.21 23.42
C MET A 9 -12.31 20.53 24.22
N ALA A 10 -12.06 20.96 25.46
CA ALA A 10 -11.05 20.32 26.32
C ALA A 10 -11.43 18.88 26.68
N ILE A 11 -12.71 18.61 26.98
CA ILE A 11 -13.20 17.26 27.26
C ILE A 11 -13.09 16.37 26.02
N GLU A 12 -13.53 16.86 24.86
CA GLU A 12 -13.41 16.14 23.58
C GLU A 12 -11.96 15.80 23.26
N PHE A 13 -11.04 16.75 23.45
CA PHE A 13 -9.61 16.51 23.26
C PHE A 13 -9.07 15.38 24.14
N ILE A 14 -9.45 15.34 25.42
CA ILE A 14 -9.03 14.26 26.33
C ILE A 14 -9.63 12.93 25.88
N LEU A 15 -10.92 12.91 25.51
CA LEU A 15 -11.58 11.71 25.00
C LEU A 15 -10.93 11.20 23.71
N ASP A 16 -10.52 12.10 22.81
CA ASP A 16 -9.82 11.76 21.57
C ASP A 16 -8.46 11.12 21.85
N ILE A 17 -7.69 11.65 22.82
CA ILE A 17 -6.43 11.03 23.25
C ILE A 17 -6.65 9.61 23.79
N LEU A 18 -7.70 9.41 24.60
CA LEU A 18 -8.02 8.10 25.16
C LEU A 18 -8.57 7.13 24.11
N TYR A 19 -9.30 7.63 23.11
CA TYR A 19 -9.85 6.85 22.01
C TYR A 19 -8.80 6.50 20.94
N PHE A 20 -7.77 7.33 20.79
CA PHE A 20 -6.73 7.18 19.76
C PHE A 20 -6.09 5.78 19.70
N PRO A 21 -5.68 5.14 20.82
CA PRO A 21 -5.15 3.77 20.79
C PRO A 21 -6.16 2.76 20.25
N LEU A 22 -7.44 2.89 20.64
CA LEU A 22 -8.50 2.00 20.17
C LEU A 22 -8.78 2.20 18.69
N TRP A 23 -8.81 3.46 18.24
CA TRP A 23 -8.99 3.80 16.83
C TRP A 23 -7.87 3.21 15.97
N TRP A 24 -6.62 3.30 16.43
CA TRP A 24 -5.45 2.87 15.66
C TRP A 24 -5.55 1.40 15.21
N PHE A 25 -6.00 0.51 16.11
CA PHE A 25 -6.18 -0.92 15.82
C PHE A 25 -7.51 -1.25 15.14
N THR A 26 -8.43 -0.30 15.01
CA THR A 26 -9.74 -0.52 14.39
C THR A 26 -9.89 0.29 13.09
N GLY A 27 -10.27 1.56 13.22
CA GLY A 27 -10.39 2.49 12.09
C GLY A 27 -9.07 2.73 11.37
N GLY A 28 -7.96 2.82 12.12
CA GLY A 28 -6.62 3.02 11.58
C GLY A 28 -6.17 1.88 10.66
N ILE A 29 -6.49 0.61 10.99
CA ILE A 29 -6.20 -0.53 10.11
C ILE A 29 -6.97 -0.43 8.81
N ARG A 30 -8.27 -0.10 8.86
CA ARG A 30 -9.08 0.08 7.63
C ARG A 30 -8.54 1.23 6.78
N PHE A 31 -8.10 2.31 7.42
CA PHE A 31 -7.49 3.45 6.76
C PHE A 31 -6.22 3.04 6.01
N ILE A 32 -5.26 2.40 6.69
CA ILE A 32 -3.98 2.03 6.05
C ILE A 32 -4.17 0.98 4.96
N LEU A 33 -5.07 0.02 5.14
CA LEU A 33 -5.39 -0.96 4.10
C LEU A 33 -6.05 -0.31 2.88
N GLY A 34 -6.94 0.66 3.08
CA GLY A 34 -7.52 1.46 2.00
C GLY A 34 -6.46 2.25 1.25
N TYR A 35 -5.51 2.85 1.98
CA TYR A 35 -4.37 3.55 1.40
C TYR A 35 -3.49 2.61 0.55
N CYS A 36 -3.10 1.44 1.09
CA CYS A 36 -2.35 0.42 0.36
C CYS A 36 -3.09 -0.06 -0.90
N ARG A 37 -4.40 -0.30 -0.81
CA ARG A 37 -5.20 -0.66 -1.98
C ARG A 37 -5.12 0.38 -3.10
N ASN A 38 -5.19 1.67 -2.76
CA ASN A 38 -5.06 2.74 -3.72
C ASN A 38 -3.65 2.78 -4.34
N LEU A 39 -2.60 2.61 -3.52
CA LEU A 39 -1.22 2.51 -4.02
C LEU A 39 -0.99 1.31 -4.94
N LEU A 40 -1.63 0.16 -4.68
CA LEU A 40 -1.58 -1.00 -5.57
C LEU A 40 -2.32 -0.74 -6.87
N ALA A 41 -3.48 -0.10 -6.82
CA ALA A 41 -4.22 0.27 -8.03
C ALA A 41 -3.40 1.22 -8.91
N SER A 42 -2.74 2.21 -8.31
CA SER A 42 -1.82 3.10 -9.01
C SER A 42 -0.66 2.31 -9.63
N ALA A 43 0.04 1.48 -8.87
CA ALA A 43 1.15 0.69 -9.40
C ALA A 43 0.74 -0.26 -10.54
N ASN A 44 -0.45 -0.87 -10.42
CA ASN A 44 -1.00 -1.70 -11.48
C ASN A 44 -1.29 -0.90 -12.76
N ALA A 45 -1.72 0.36 -12.64
CA ALA A 45 -1.95 1.24 -13.80
C ALA A 45 -0.65 1.61 -14.53
N TRP A 46 0.49 1.66 -13.83
CA TRP A 46 1.81 1.94 -14.42
C TRP A 46 2.50 0.69 -14.98
N LEU A 47 2.47 -0.42 -14.23
CA LEU A 47 3.20 -1.64 -14.59
C LEU A 47 2.38 -2.53 -15.52
N VAL A 48 1.07 -2.61 -15.32
CA VAL A 48 0.08 -3.37 -16.11
C VAL A 48 0.52 -4.80 -16.48
N PRO A 49 1.09 -5.60 -15.56
CA PRO A 49 1.67 -6.91 -15.90
C PRO A 49 0.63 -7.87 -16.50
N GLY A 50 -0.63 -7.80 -16.04
CA GLY A 50 -1.72 -8.63 -16.56
C GLY A 50 -2.07 -8.36 -18.02
N LEU A 51 -1.97 -7.11 -18.49
CA LEU A 51 -2.22 -6.76 -19.89
C LEU A 51 -1.12 -7.33 -20.79
N TRP A 52 0.14 -7.22 -20.37
CA TRP A 52 1.28 -7.79 -21.08
C TRP A 52 1.18 -9.32 -21.19
N ALA A 53 0.73 -9.98 -20.11
CA ALA A 53 0.51 -11.43 -20.12
C ALA A 53 -0.61 -11.83 -21.07
N ARG A 54 -1.74 -11.09 -21.09
CA ARG A 54 -2.87 -11.37 -21.99
C ARG A 54 -2.48 -11.27 -23.47
N TYR A 55 -1.59 -10.35 -23.81
CA TYR A 55 -1.18 -10.11 -25.20
C TYR A 55 0.20 -10.67 -25.52
N ILE A 56 0.69 -11.68 -24.79
CA ILE A 56 2.06 -12.18 -24.95
C ILE A 56 2.34 -12.75 -26.36
N PHE A 57 1.31 -13.27 -27.04
CA PHE A 57 1.43 -13.86 -28.39
C PHE A 57 1.18 -12.87 -29.53
N VAL A 58 0.84 -11.62 -29.23
CA VAL A 58 0.62 -10.61 -30.28
C VAL A 58 1.98 -10.14 -30.81
N PRO A 59 2.24 -10.16 -32.13
CA PRO A 59 3.51 -9.72 -32.69
C PRO A 59 3.72 -8.22 -32.41
N MET A 60 4.95 -7.84 -32.06
CA MET A 60 5.27 -6.46 -31.66
C MET A 60 5.63 -5.57 -32.86
N PHE A 61 6.21 -6.16 -33.91
CA PHE A 61 6.70 -5.45 -35.09
C PHE A 61 5.79 -5.55 -36.32
N GLY A 62 4.57 -6.09 -36.18
CA GLY A 62 3.64 -6.30 -37.29
C GLY A 62 4.11 -7.34 -38.34
N GLN A 63 5.29 -7.93 -38.15
CA GLN A 63 5.83 -9.00 -38.97
C GLN A 63 5.25 -10.34 -38.51
N TYR A 64 4.74 -11.11 -39.48
CA TYR A 64 4.12 -12.41 -39.20
C TYR A 64 5.07 -13.59 -39.41
N ASP A 65 6.33 -13.32 -39.75
CA ASP A 65 7.37 -14.34 -39.89
C ASP A 65 7.61 -15.09 -38.58
N TRP A 66 7.93 -16.37 -38.69
CA TRP A 66 8.09 -17.25 -37.52
C TRP A 66 9.21 -16.74 -36.59
N GLN A 67 10.30 -16.21 -37.16
CA GLN A 67 11.42 -15.63 -36.43
C GLN A 67 10.97 -14.39 -35.63
N GLY A 68 10.22 -13.48 -36.27
CA GLY A 68 9.72 -12.26 -35.64
C GLY A 68 8.71 -12.53 -34.51
N ARG A 69 7.90 -13.59 -34.63
CA ARG A 69 6.97 -14.03 -33.58
C ARG A 69 7.70 -14.55 -32.34
N ILE A 70 8.75 -15.35 -32.53
CA ILE A 70 9.55 -15.88 -31.41
C ILE A 70 10.24 -14.76 -30.64
N VAL A 71 10.86 -13.82 -31.35
CA VAL A 71 11.50 -12.65 -30.73
C VAL A 71 10.46 -11.80 -29.98
N SER A 72 9.30 -11.54 -30.60
CA SER A 72 8.21 -10.79 -29.96
C SER A 72 7.72 -11.46 -28.69
N PHE A 73 7.56 -12.78 -28.70
CA PHE A 73 7.16 -13.55 -27.53
C PHE A 73 8.19 -13.43 -26.40
N PHE A 74 9.49 -13.62 -26.69
CA PHE A 74 10.55 -13.51 -25.67
C PHE A 74 10.62 -12.13 -25.02
N VAL A 75 10.54 -11.05 -25.83
CA VAL A 75 10.55 -9.68 -25.31
C VAL A 75 9.32 -9.42 -24.42
N ARG A 76 8.13 -9.83 -24.87
CA ARG A 76 6.90 -9.70 -24.08
C ARG A 76 6.95 -10.54 -22.81
N PHE A 77 7.48 -11.76 -22.87
CA PHE A 77 7.68 -12.63 -21.72
C PHE A 77 8.59 -11.98 -20.68
N MET A 78 9.73 -11.44 -21.10
CA MET A 78 10.63 -10.69 -20.20
C MET A 78 9.95 -9.47 -19.59
N ASN A 79 9.18 -8.71 -20.37
CA ASN A 79 8.38 -7.60 -19.85
C ASN A 79 7.38 -8.04 -18.78
N VAL A 80 6.69 -9.17 -18.98
CA VAL A 80 5.78 -9.74 -17.96
C VAL A 80 6.53 -10.11 -16.70
N VAL A 81 7.67 -10.82 -16.81
CA VAL A 81 8.48 -11.25 -15.66
C VAL A 81 8.99 -10.04 -14.87
N ILE A 82 9.62 -9.07 -15.54
CA ILE A 82 10.19 -7.88 -14.89
C ILE A 82 9.10 -7.04 -14.24
N ARG A 83 8.00 -6.74 -14.95
CA ARG A 83 6.91 -5.92 -14.41
C ARG A 83 6.17 -6.61 -13.26
N SER A 84 6.02 -7.94 -13.32
CA SER A 84 5.45 -8.71 -12.21
C SER A 84 6.36 -8.72 -10.99
N PHE A 85 7.68 -8.83 -11.18
CA PHE A 85 8.66 -8.73 -10.11
C PHE A 85 8.65 -7.35 -9.46
N LEU A 86 8.60 -6.28 -10.25
CA LEU A 86 8.48 -4.90 -9.72
C LEU A 86 7.19 -4.72 -8.92
N MET A 87 6.08 -5.31 -9.37
CA MET A 87 4.81 -5.26 -8.65
C MET A 87 4.87 -6.04 -7.32
N LEU A 88 5.57 -7.17 -7.29
CA LEU A 88 5.83 -7.93 -6.07
C LEU A 88 6.71 -7.15 -5.08
N LEU A 89 7.76 -6.49 -5.57
CA LEU A 89 8.60 -5.62 -4.75
C LEU A 89 7.78 -4.46 -4.16
N TRP A 90 6.88 -3.88 -4.94
CA TRP A 90 5.98 -2.82 -4.46
C TRP A 90 5.01 -3.32 -3.39
N LEU A 91 4.46 -4.53 -3.56
CA LEU A 91 3.65 -5.19 -2.53
C LEU A 91 4.46 -5.39 -1.24
N PHE A 92 5.73 -5.78 -1.33
CA PHE A 92 6.61 -5.93 -0.18
C PHE A 92 6.84 -4.61 0.57
N VAL A 93 7.08 -3.51 -0.16
CA VAL A 93 7.20 -2.17 0.44
C VAL A 93 5.92 -1.79 1.18
N GLN A 94 4.74 -2.08 0.62
CA GLN A 94 3.47 -1.81 1.30
C GLN A 94 3.26 -2.67 2.53
N ALA A 95 3.68 -3.93 2.51
CA ALA A 95 3.64 -4.79 3.69
C ALA A 95 4.50 -4.20 4.81
N ILE A 96 5.69 -3.68 4.49
CA ILE A 96 6.54 -2.97 5.47
C ILE A 96 5.82 -1.74 6.04
N ILE A 97 5.16 -0.93 5.21
CA ILE A 97 4.39 0.24 5.67
C ILE A 97 3.31 -0.17 6.67
N VAL A 98 2.56 -1.23 6.40
CA VAL A 98 1.54 -1.75 7.33
C VAL A 98 2.18 -2.25 8.62
N MET A 99 3.30 -2.96 8.54
CA MET A 99 4.04 -3.43 9.72
C MET A 99 4.53 -2.26 10.58
N ILE A 100 5.09 -1.22 9.97
CA ILE A 100 5.49 0.01 10.67
C ILE A 100 4.28 0.66 11.32
N TRP A 101 3.15 0.77 10.61
CA TRP A 101 1.91 1.33 11.14
C TRP A 101 1.43 0.59 12.40
N ILE A 102 1.45 -0.74 12.40
CA ILE A 102 1.04 -1.56 13.56
C ILE A 102 2.08 -1.49 14.69
N ALA A 103 3.36 -1.46 14.35
CA ALA A 103 4.45 -1.43 15.34
C ALA A 103 4.54 -0.08 16.07
N PHE A 104 4.20 1.02 15.39
CA PHE A 104 4.30 2.38 15.93
C PHE A 104 3.57 2.61 17.27
N PRO A 105 2.27 2.28 17.44
CA PRO A 105 1.58 2.45 18.72
C PRO A 105 2.15 1.56 19.83
N ILE A 106 2.59 0.34 19.48
CA ILE A 106 3.21 -0.59 20.43
C ILE A 106 4.54 0.01 20.92
N PHE A 107 5.36 0.51 19.99
CA PHE A 107 6.62 1.17 20.30
C PHE A 107 6.41 2.36 21.26
N ILE A 108 5.48 3.27 20.94
CA ILE A 108 5.16 4.42 21.81
C ILE A 108 4.70 3.94 23.20
N PHE A 109 3.80 2.96 23.26
CA PHE A 109 3.32 2.43 24.53
C PHE A 109 4.44 1.85 25.39
N THR A 110 5.36 1.08 24.79
CA THR A 110 6.52 0.53 25.52
C THR A 110 7.49 1.61 25.99
N MET A 111 7.68 2.68 25.22
CA MET A 111 8.51 3.82 25.61
C MET A 111 7.89 4.59 26.77
N LEU A 112 6.58 4.83 26.74
CA LEU A 112 5.85 5.48 27.83
C LEU A 112 5.92 4.67 29.13
N LEU A 113 5.71 3.35 29.06
CA LEU A 113 5.83 2.47 30.23
C LEU A 113 7.24 2.54 30.85
N ARG A 114 8.28 2.51 30.03
CA ARG A 114 9.68 2.63 30.48
C ARG A 114 10.04 4.00 31.05
N ALA A 115 9.30 5.05 30.70
CA ALA A 115 9.53 6.39 31.24
C ALA A 115 8.89 6.57 32.62
N ILE A 116 7.90 5.74 32.97
CA ILE A 116 7.12 5.82 34.21
C ILE A 116 7.69 4.89 35.30
N ILE A 117 8.17 3.70 34.91
CA ILE A 117 8.80 2.70 35.80
C ILE A 117 10.30 2.99 35.92
#